data_AF-A0A8T3TQR8-F1
#
_entry.id   AF-A0A8T3TQR8-F1
#
_cell.length_a   1.000
_cell.length_b   1.000
_cell.length_c   1.000
_cell.angle_alpha   90.00
_cell.angle_beta   90.00
_cell.angle_gamma   90.00
#
_symmetry.space_group_name_H-M   'P 1'
#
loop_
_entity.id
_entity.type
_entity.pdbx_description
1 polymer ?
#
loop_
_entity_poly.entity_id
_entity_poly.type
_entity_poly.pdbx_seq_one_letter_code
_entity_poly.pdbx_strand_id
1 'polypeptide(L)'
;IELRQIRRIPRAKWLTTRVSDVMSRWEALWTLTEPQPAMDAVGHFQESDAQGIAVVDSQDGQRLAGVVTRDGLVRALRLRHEAARVLT
;
A
#
# COMPACT_ATOMS: atom_id res chain seq x y z
N ILE A 1 -3.90 -2.20 -5.35
CA ILE A 1 -4.60 -3.48 -5.63
C ILE A 1 -4.79 -4.20 -4.31
N GLU A 2 -6.03 -4.61 -4.03
CA GLU A 2 -6.34 -5.41 -2.85
C GLU A 2 -6.45 -6.87 -3.26
N LEU A 3 -5.89 -7.79 -2.46
CA LEU A 3 -5.94 -9.24 -2.73
C LEU A 3 -7.37 -9.79 -2.90
N ARG A 4 -8.37 -9.13 -2.33
CA ARG A 4 -9.78 -9.51 -2.51
C ARG A 4 -10.27 -9.36 -3.95
N GLN A 5 -9.65 -8.48 -4.75
CA GLN A 5 -10.08 -8.23 -6.13
C GLN A 5 -9.75 -9.43 -7.03
N ILE A 6 -8.55 -9.99 -6.92
CA ILE A 6 -8.15 -11.15 -7.72
C ILE A 6 -8.84 -12.45 -7.27
N ARG A 7 -9.14 -12.59 -5.97
CA ARG A 7 -9.84 -13.76 -5.41
C ARG A 7 -11.25 -13.97 -5.98
N ARG A 8 -11.86 -12.92 -6.54
CA ARG A 8 -13.19 -12.99 -7.18
C ARG A 8 -13.15 -13.54 -8.60
N ILE A 9 -11.96 -13.65 -9.20
CA ILE A 9 -11.80 -14.13 -10.58
C ILE A 9 -11.57 -15.64 -10.57
N PRO A 10 -12.42 -16.44 -11.24
CA PRO A 10 -12.17 -17.87 -11.39
C PRO A 10 -10.80 -18.13 -11.99
N ARG A 11 -10.05 -19.09 -11.42
CA ARG A 11 -8.66 -19.37 -11.82
C ARG A 11 -8.50 -19.63 -13.32
N ALA A 12 -9.47 -20.32 -13.93
CA ALA A 12 -9.48 -20.59 -15.38
C ALA A 12 -9.49 -19.32 -16.25
N LYS A 13 -9.96 -18.18 -15.72
CA LYS A 13 -10.03 -16.89 -16.44
C LYS A 13 -8.79 -16.01 -16.22
N TRP A 14 -7.84 -16.41 -15.37
CA TRP A 14 -6.70 -15.55 -14.99
C TRP A 14 -5.84 -15.16 -16.19
N LEU A 15 -5.59 -16.09 -17.12
CA LEU A 15 -4.75 -15.85 -18.30
C LEU A 15 -5.32 -14.79 -19.25
N THR A 16 -6.63 -14.58 -19.22
CA THR A 16 -7.33 -13.63 -20.11
C THR A 16 -7.82 -12.38 -19.39
N THR A 17 -7.76 -12.35 -18.05
CA THR A 17 -8.22 -11.21 -17.26
C THR A 17 -7.14 -10.12 -17.28
N ARG A 18 -7.48 -8.92 -17.72
CA ARG A 18 -6.52 -7.81 -17.73
C ARG A 18 -6.40 -7.24 -16.32
N VAL A 19 -5.23 -6.69 -16.00
CA VAL A 19 -5.02 -5.97 -14.73
C VAL A 19 -6.02 -4.82 -14.59
N SER A 20 -6.33 -4.13 -15.69
CA SER A 20 -7.35 -3.07 -15.75
C SER A 20 -8.76 -3.51 -15.32
N ASP A 21 -9.06 -4.81 -15.43
CA ASP A 21 -10.36 -5.37 -15.12
C ASP A 21 -10.52 -5.66 -13.63
N VAL A 22 -9.41 -5.73 -12.89
CA VAL A 22 -9.38 -6.11 -11.47
C VAL A 22 -8.78 -5.03 -10.57
N MET A 23 -8.04 -4.08 -11.12
CA MET A 23 -7.45 -2.98 -10.34
C MET A 23 -8.52 -2.00 -9.88
N SER A 24 -8.29 -1.37 -8.72
CA SER A 24 -8.99 -0.13 -8.38
C SER A 24 -8.63 0.95 -9.38
N ARG A 25 -9.61 1.75 -9.79
CA ARG A 25 -9.41 2.93 -10.62
C ARG A 25 -8.62 3.97 -9.86
N TRP A 26 -7.88 4.80 -10.59
CA TRP A 26 -6.98 5.81 -10.05
C TRP A 26 -7.69 6.74 -9.06
N GLU A 27 -8.89 7.20 -9.42
CA GLU A 27 -9.72 8.12 -8.65
C GLU A 27 -10.22 7.52 -7.34
N ALA A 28 -10.18 6.19 -7.21
CA ALA A 28 -10.57 5.46 -6.03
C ALA A 28 -9.36 4.92 -5.24
N LEU A 29 -8.13 5.19 -5.69
CA LEU A 29 -6.93 4.81 -4.95
C LEU A 29 -6.65 5.87 -3.89
N TRP A 30 -6.44 5.39 -2.66
CA TRP A 30 -5.83 6.21 -1.64
C TRP A 30 -4.31 6.24 -1.88
N THR A 31 -3.75 7.44 -1.95
CA THR A 31 -2.33 7.68 -2.18
C THR A 31 -1.76 8.57 -1.09
N LEU A 32 -0.47 8.44 -0.85
CA LEU A 32 0.31 9.37 -0.03
C LEU A 32 1.20 10.22 -0.91
N THR A 33 1.61 11.37 -0.42
CA THR A 33 2.70 12.17 -0.98
C THR A 33 3.93 12.08 -0.08
N GLU A 34 5.12 12.31 -0.64
CA GLU A 34 6.39 12.29 0.11
C GLU A 34 6.40 13.12 1.42
N PRO A 35 5.81 14.33 1.51
CA PRO A 35 5.82 15.10 2.76
C PRO A 35 4.84 14.58 3.83
N GLN A 36 3.97 13.62 3.52
CA GLN A 36 2.99 13.14 4.50
C GLN A 36 3.61 12.25 5.60
N PRO A 37 3.09 12.33 6.84
CA PRO A 37 3.55 11.47 7.92
C PRO A 37 3.34 9.98 7.63
N ALA A 38 4.33 9.15 7.98
CA ALA A 38 4.20 7.69 7.91
C ALA A 38 3.06 7.12 8.78
N MET A 39 2.61 7.86 9.80
CA MET A 39 1.45 7.48 10.62
C MET A 39 0.14 7.48 9.84
N ASP A 40 0.02 8.27 8.78
CA ASP A 40 -1.17 8.26 7.92
C ASP A 40 -1.31 6.90 7.23
N ALA A 41 -0.18 6.30 6.83
CA ALA A 41 -0.15 4.93 6.29
C ALA A 41 -0.60 3.89 7.33
N VAL A 42 -0.23 4.07 8.60
CA VAL A 42 -0.67 3.18 9.70
C VAL A 42 -2.18 3.24 9.83
N GLY A 43 -2.76 4.44 9.93
CA GLY A 43 -4.21 4.63 10.05
C GLY A 43 -4.96 3.98 8.88
N HIS A 44 -4.50 4.24 7.65
CA HIS A 44 -5.12 3.64 6.47
C HIS A 44 -5.06 2.09 6.47
N PHE A 45 -3.96 1.49 6.92
CA PHE A 45 -3.86 0.03 7.04
C PHE A 45 -4.71 -0.54 8.19
N GLN A 46 -5.05 0.25 9.21
CA GLN A 46 -5.95 -0.20 10.27
C GLN A 46 -7.41 -0.22 9.81
N GLU A 47 -7.79 0.71 8.94
CA GLU A 47 -9.17 0.90 8.47
C GLU A 47 -9.50 0.14 7.17
N SER A 48 -8.48 -0.34 6.45
CA SER A 48 -8.64 -1.02 5.17
C SER A 48 -7.89 -2.35 5.08
N ASP A 49 -8.28 -3.17 4.10
CA ASP A 49 -7.58 -4.40 3.72
C ASP A 49 -6.40 -4.14 2.76
N ALA A 50 -6.03 -2.87 2.54
CA ALA A 50 -4.95 -2.51 1.66
C ALA A 50 -3.64 -3.14 2.14
N GLN A 51 -2.87 -3.67 1.17
CA GLN A 51 -1.55 -4.26 1.42
C GLN A 51 -0.41 -3.32 1.04
N GLY A 52 -0.73 -2.29 0.25
CA GLY A 52 0.20 -1.26 -0.13
C GLY A 52 -0.52 0.02 -0.51
N ILE A 53 0.20 1.12 -0.34
CA ILE A 53 -0.21 2.48 -0.64
C ILE A 53 0.82 3.03 -1.63
N ALA A 54 0.35 3.58 -2.74
CA ALA A 54 1.22 4.30 -3.66
C ALA A 54 1.63 5.64 -3.03
N VAL A 55 2.92 5.94 -3.06
CA VAL A 55 3.45 7.27 -2.77
C VAL A 55 3.64 7.97 -4.09
N VAL A 56 3.02 9.12 -4.25
CA VAL A 56 3.01 9.91 -5.48
C VAL A 56 3.72 11.24 -5.24
N ASP A 57 4.21 11.82 -6.32
CA ASP A 57 4.84 13.13 -6.31
C ASP A 57 3.86 14.19 -5.77
N SER A 58 4.35 15.09 -4.94
CA SER A 58 3.51 16.11 -4.29
C SER A 58 3.09 17.25 -5.22
N GLN A 59 3.72 17.41 -6.38
CA GLN A 59 3.40 18.48 -7.33
C GLN A 59 2.26 18.11 -8.26
N ASP A 60 2.32 16.93 -8.88
CA ASP A 60 1.31 16.49 -9.85
C ASP A 60 0.35 15.44 -9.29
N GLY A 61 0.70 14.79 -8.17
CA GLY A 61 -0.09 13.71 -7.58
C GLY A 61 -0.17 12.45 -8.44
N GLN A 62 0.44 12.42 -9.62
CA GLN A 62 0.27 11.40 -10.65
C GLN A 62 1.51 10.53 -10.84
N ARG A 63 2.70 11.10 -10.61
CA ARG A 63 3.93 10.36 -10.77
C ARG A 63 4.18 9.49 -9.55
N LEU A 64 4.30 8.18 -9.76
CA LEU A 64 4.65 7.24 -8.70
C LEU A 64 6.09 7.49 -8.20
N ALA A 65 6.22 7.91 -6.95
CA ALA A 65 7.51 8.09 -6.27
C ALA A 65 7.94 6.82 -5.53
N GLY A 66 6.98 6.02 -5.03
CA GLY A 66 7.27 4.79 -4.31
C GLY A 66 6.05 4.03 -3.83
N VAL A 67 6.26 3.02 -2.98
CA VAL A 67 5.18 2.23 -2.38
C VAL A 67 5.49 1.99 -0.91
N VAL A 68 4.52 2.29 -0.05
CA VAL A 68 4.53 1.84 1.36
C VAL A 68 3.73 0.55 1.44
N THR A 69 4.31 -0.51 1.99
CA THR A 69 3.62 -1.79 2.20
C THR A 69 3.35 -2.02 3.67
N ARG A 70 2.28 -2.76 3.99
CA ARG A 70 1.94 -3.12 5.37
C ARG A 70 3.08 -3.88 6.03
N ASP A 71 3.61 -4.89 5.34
CA ASP A 71 4.71 -5.71 5.84
C ASP A 71 6.01 -4.90 6.01
N GLY A 72 6.32 -4.01 5.07
CA GLY A 72 7.47 -3.11 5.17
C GLY A 72 7.39 -2.18 6.38
N LEU A 73 6.20 -1.63 6.64
CA LEU A 73 5.96 -0.77 7.79
C LEU A 73 6.07 -1.52 9.11
N VAL A 74 5.46 -2.71 9.22
CA VAL A 74 5.57 -3.58 10.41
C VAL A 74 7.02 -3.95 10.68
N ARG A 75 7.78 -4.30 9.63
CA ARG A 75 9.21 -4.60 9.75
C ARG A 75 10.00 -3.41 10.30
N ALA A 76 9.75 -2.20 9.78
CA ALA A 76 10.42 -0.98 10.25
C ALA A 76 10.11 -0.68 11.73
N LEU A 77 8.86 -0.87 12.16
CA LEU A 77 8.45 -0.68 13.56
C LEU A 77 9.13 -1.70 14.50
N ARG A 78 9.25 -2.96 14.08
CA ARG A 78 9.95 -4.00 14.86
C ARG A 78 11.42 -3.65 15.05
N LEU A 79 12.12 -3.28 13.97
CA LEU A 79 13.53 -2.89 14.04
C LEU A 79 13.75 -1.71 14.98
N ARG A 80 12.85 -0.72 14.95
CA ARG A 80 12.90 0.43 15.86
C ARG A 80 12.68 0.03 17.33
N HIS A 81 11.76 -0.89 17.59
CA HIS A 81 11.51 -1.40 18.95
C HIS A 81 12.70 -2.21 19.48
N GLU A 82 13.30 -3.07 18.66
CA GLU A 82 14.49 -3.86 19.00
C GLU A 82 15.69 -2.95 19.32
N ALA A 83 15.95 -1.95 18.47
CA ALA A 83 17.01 -0.97 18.69
C ALA A 83 16.84 -0.21 20.02
N ALA A 84 15.61 0.16 20.38
CA ALA A 84 15.33 0.85 21.64
C ALA A 84 15.65 -0.03 22.87
N ARG A 85 15.45 -1.36 22.79
CA ARG A 85 15.72 -2.30 23.89
C ARG A 85 17.20 -2.58 24.12
N VAL A 86 18.07 -2.33 23.14
CA VAL A 86 19.52 -2.51 23.28
C VAL A 86 20.18 -1.30 23.96
N LEU A 87 19.52 -0.14 23.92
CA LEU A 87 20.02 1.13 24.46
C LEU A 87 19.50 1.45 25.88
N THR A 88 18.71 0.55 26.49
CA THR A 88 18.13 0.68 27.84
C THR A 88 18.61 -0.46 28.72
#